data_AF-A0A1S6HS99-F1
#
_entry.id   AF-A0A1S6HS99-F1
#
_cell.length_a   1.000
_cell.length_b   1.000
_cell.length_c   1.000
_cell.angle_alpha   90.00
_cell.angle_beta   90.00
_cell.angle_gamma   90.00
#
_symmetry.space_group_name_H-M   'P 1'
#
loop_
_entity.id
_entity.type
_entity.pdbx_description
1 polymer ?
#
loop_
_entity_poly.entity_id
_entity_poly.type
_entity_poly.pdbx_seq_one_letter_code
_entity_poly.pdbx_strand_id
1 'polypeptide(L)'
;MGFRKLVLLGLLFSSLTACTQSPEWTLFYYADTTEIPQGAAQSENISGYYAEVEQCLMKGAGMVKVSGSGKGRYQCGLQCVTTKGKALSCKEFIDKVAF
;
A
#
# COMPACT_ATOMS: atom_id res chain seq x y z
N MET A 1 39.08 35.04 -4.98
CA MET A 1 38.25 34.27 -4.01
C MET A 1 36.82 34.04 -4.52
N GLY A 2 36.63 33.54 -5.77
CA GLY A 2 35.28 33.46 -6.38
C GLY A 2 34.78 32.04 -6.67
N PHE A 3 35.67 31.09 -6.97
CA PHE A 3 35.27 29.78 -7.49
C PHE A 3 34.86 28.77 -6.41
N ARG A 4 35.40 28.92 -5.19
CA ARG A 4 35.20 27.97 -4.08
C ARG A 4 33.78 28.01 -3.49
N LYS A 5 33.08 29.15 -3.62
CA LYS A 5 31.71 29.32 -3.12
C LYS A 5 30.64 28.73 -4.05
N LEU A 6 30.94 28.62 -5.35
CA LEU A 6 29.99 28.11 -6.34
C LEU A 6 29.86 26.58 -6.30
N VAL A 7 30.95 25.88 -5.96
CA VAL A 7 30.98 24.41 -5.81
C VAL A 7 30.16 23.94 -4.60
N LEU A 8 30.14 24.72 -3.51
CA LEU A 8 29.38 24.40 -2.29
C LEU A 8 27.86 24.56 -2.46
N LEU A 9 27.40 25.35 -3.45
CA LEU A 9 25.97 25.55 -3.69
C LEU A 9 25.35 24.46 -4.59
N GLY A 10 26.16 23.80 -5.42
CA GLY A 10 25.70 22.71 -6.30
C GLY A 10 25.41 21.39 -5.55
N LEU A 11 26.11 21.13 -4.44
CA LEU A 11 25.94 19.87 -3.68
C LEU A 11 24.63 19.80 -2.87
N LEU A 12 23.95 20.94 -2.65
CA LEU A 12 22.70 21.01 -1.89
C LEU A 12 21.46 20.65 -2.72
N PHE A 13 21.57 20.58 -4.04
CA PHE A 13 20.43 20.28 -4.92
C PHE A 13 20.28 18.79 -5.30
N SER A 14 21.25 17.94 -4.96
CA SER A 14 21.23 16.52 -5.35
C SER A 14 20.43 15.61 -4.42
N SER A 15 19.83 16.13 -3.34
CA SER A 15 19.16 15.33 -2.30
C SER A 15 17.62 15.33 -2.37
N LEU A 16 17.01 15.91 -3.40
CA LEU A 16 15.55 16.03 -3.54
C LEU A 16 14.95 15.11 -4.62
N THR A 17 15.61 14.00 -4.95
CA THR A 17 14.93 12.91 -5.67
C THR A 17 14.00 12.18 -4.69
N ALA A 18 12.85 12.78 -4.38
CA ALA A 18 11.73 12.04 -3.82
C ALA A 18 11.21 11.14 -4.95
N CYS A 19 11.76 9.93 -5.05
CA CYS A 19 11.19 8.89 -5.88
C CYS A 19 9.76 8.66 -5.38
N THR A 20 8.79 9.30 -6.03
CA THR A 20 7.38 8.96 -5.88
C THR A 20 7.20 7.61 -6.55
N GLN A 21 7.65 6.54 -5.88
CA GLN A 21 7.18 5.20 -6.20
C GLN A 21 5.72 5.19 -5.80
N SER A 22 4.83 5.30 -6.78
CA SER A 22 3.42 5.03 -6.54
C SER A 22 3.33 3.60 -6.02
N PRO A 23 2.83 3.38 -4.80
CA PRO A 23 2.76 2.04 -4.25
C PRO A 23 1.91 1.17 -5.16
N GLU A 24 2.44 0.02 -5.53
CA GLU A 24 1.76 -0.88 -6.45
C GLU A 24 0.63 -1.64 -5.76
N TRP A 25 0.75 -1.93 -4.47
CA TRP A 25 -0.19 -2.77 -3.75
C TRP A 25 -0.89 -2.03 -2.62
N THR A 26 -2.21 -2.16 -2.54
CA THR A 26 -3.04 -1.62 -1.46
C THR A 26 -3.57 -2.76 -0.62
N LEU A 27 -3.30 -2.74 0.69
CA LEU A 27 -3.82 -3.72 1.64
C LEU A 27 -5.24 -3.34 2.04
N PHE A 28 -6.18 -4.24 1.83
CA PHE A 28 -7.53 -4.18 2.39
C PHE A 28 -7.65 -5.21 3.50
N TYR A 29 -8.08 -4.78 4.69
CA TYR A 29 -8.31 -5.66 5.84
C TYR A 29 -9.72 -5.49 6.38
N TYR A 30 -10.38 -6.60 6.65
CA TYR A 30 -11.76 -6.67 7.09
C TYR A 30 -11.80 -7.39 8.45
N ALA A 31 -11.82 -6.60 9.53
CA ALA A 31 -11.82 -7.11 10.90
C ALA A 31 -13.10 -7.92 11.20
N ASP A 32 -12.97 -9.01 11.95
CA ASP A 32 -14.09 -9.81 12.46
C ASP A 32 -15.03 -10.39 11.38
N THR A 33 -14.59 -10.40 10.13
CA THR A 33 -15.31 -10.99 9.00
C THR A 33 -14.68 -12.31 8.57
N THR A 34 -15.50 -13.22 8.06
CA THR A 34 -15.06 -14.51 7.50
C THR A 34 -14.96 -14.46 5.97
N GLU A 35 -15.55 -13.44 5.35
CA GLU A 35 -15.66 -13.30 3.91
C GLU A 35 -15.16 -11.92 3.46
N ILE A 36 -14.60 -11.87 2.26
CA ILE A 36 -14.24 -10.61 1.61
C ILE A 36 -15.50 -10.07 0.93
N PRO A 37 -15.96 -8.85 1.25
CA PRO A 37 -17.13 -8.27 0.60
C PRO A 37 -16.97 -8.20 -0.92
N GLN A 38 -18.03 -8.54 -1.66
CA GLN A 38 -18.03 -8.38 -3.12
C GLN A 38 -17.93 -6.90 -3.48
N GLY A 39 -16.80 -6.51 -4.05
CA GLY A 39 -16.49 -5.12 -4.35
C GLY A 39 -15.63 -4.49 -3.26
N ALA A 40 -14.33 -4.78 -3.31
CA ALA A 40 -13.23 -4.18 -2.53
C ALA A 40 -13.07 -2.65 -2.73
N ALA A 41 -14.15 -1.96 -3.04
CA ALA A 41 -14.21 -0.58 -3.44
C ALA A 41 -14.26 0.38 -2.26
N GLN A 42 -14.47 -0.10 -1.04
CA GLN A 42 -14.57 0.79 0.12
C GLN A 42 -13.19 1.14 0.66
N SER A 43 -12.82 2.41 0.48
CA SER A 43 -11.57 2.99 0.98
C SER A 43 -11.39 2.89 2.50
N GLU A 44 -12.48 2.68 3.24
CA GLU A 44 -12.47 2.58 4.71
C GLU A 44 -11.67 1.39 5.25
N ASN A 45 -11.47 0.36 4.42
CA ASN A 45 -10.76 -0.86 4.81
C ASN A 45 -9.28 -0.86 4.38
N ILE A 46 -8.78 0.24 3.79
CA ILE A 46 -7.36 0.35 3.43
C ILE A 46 -6.52 0.41 4.72
N SER A 47 -5.66 -0.59 4.88
CA SER A 47 -4.78 -0.74 6.05
C SER A 47 -3.30 -0.54 5.72
N GLY A 48 -2.97 -0.18 4.47
CA GLY A 48 -1.63 0.21 4.07
C GLY A 48 -1.39 0.15 2.57
N TYR A 49 -0.23 0.66 2.16
CA TYR A 49 0.26 0.64 0.79
C TYR A 49 1.68 0.07 0.75
N TYR A 50 1.99 -0.71 -0.26
CA TYR A 50 3.20 -1.53 -0.35
C TYR A 50 3.77 -1.53 -1.77
N ALA A 51 5.08 -1.68 -1.88
CA ALA A 51 5.76 -1.81 -3.16
C ALA A 51 5.60 -3.24 -3.72
N GLU A 52 5.73 -4.25 -2.85
CA GLU A 52 5.69 -5.66 -3.22
C GLU A 52 4.45 -6.37 -2.66
N VAL A 53 3.94 -7.37 -3.39
CA VAL A 53 2.76 -8.14 -3.00
C VAL A 53 2.99 -8.92 -1.71
N GLU A 54 4.19 -9.48 -1.52
CA GLU A 54 4.54 -10.28 -0.35
C GLU A 54 4.48 -9.44 0.92
N GLN A 55 4.94 -8.19 0.86
CA GLN A 55 4.87 -7.26 2.00
C GLN A 55 3.43 -6.96 2.38
N CYS A 56 2.56 -6.77 1.39
CA CYS A 56 1.14 -6.55 1.59
C CYS A 56 0.47 -7.77 2.25
N LEU A 57 0.71 -8.97 1.72
CA LEU A 57 0.11 -10.21 2.23
C LEU A 57 0.63 -10.57 3.63
N MET A 58 1.94 -10.41 3.89
CA MET A 58 2.51 -10.63 5.22
C MET A 58 1.92 -9.68 6.26
N LYS A 59 1.71 -8.40 5.91
CA LYS A 59 1.05 -7.46 6.80
C LYS A 59 -0.39 -7.89 7.08
N GLY A 60 -1.15 -8.25 6.05
CA GLY A 60 -2.52 -8.73 6.20
C GLY A 60 -2.62 -9.96 7.11
N ALA A 61 -1.75 -10.95 6.90
CA ALA A 61 -1.65 -12.12 7.77
C ALA A 61 -1.31 -11.74 9.22
N GLY A 62 -0.37 -10.81 9.40
CA GLY A 62 -0.02 -10.26 10.71
C GLY A 62 -1.21 -9.61 11.40
N MET A 63 -2.02 -8.83 10.67
CA MET A 63 -3.23 -8.19 11.21
C MET A 63 -4.27 -9.20 11.69
N VAL A 64 -4.51 -10.28 10.94
CA VAL A 64 -5.39 -11.37 11.40
C VAL A 64 -4.82 -12.02 12.68
N LYS A 65 -3.51 -12.28 12.72
CA LYS A 65 -2.85 -12.93 13.86
C LYS A 65 -2.95 -12.10 15.15
N VAL A 66 -2.84 -10.78 15.06
CA VAL A 66 -2.92 -9.89 16.23
C VAL A 66 -4.33 -9.36 16.51
N SER A 67 -5.31 -9.75 15.70
CA SER A 67 -6.71 -9.43 15.96
C SER A 67 -7.15 -10.10 17.27
N GLY A 68 -7.84 -9.37 18.14
CA GLY A 68 -8.30 -9.90 19.43
C GLY A 68 -9.26 -11.09 19.30
N SER A 69 -9.91 -11.24 18.15
CA SER A 69 -10.83 -12.34 17.83
C SER A 69 -10.17 -13.50 17.09
N GLY A 70 -8.94 -13.33 16.57
CA GLY A 70 -8.31 -14.25 15.63
C GLY A 70 -9.04 -14.36 14.28
N LYS A 71 -10.01 -13.48 14.01
CA LYS A 71 -10.85 -13.47 12.80
C LYS A 71 -10.57 -12.23 11.98
N GLY A 72 -10.50 -12.42 10.67
CA GLY A 72 -10.38 -11.35 9.71
C GLY A 72 -10.00 -11.89 8.35
N ARG A 73 -10.32 -11.11 7.31
CA ARG A 73 -9.88 -11.37 5.94
C ARG A 73 -9.07 -10.20 5.43
N TYR A 74 -8.17 -10.48 4.51
CA TYR A 74 -7.39 -9.46 3.84
C TYR A 74 -7.21 -9.81 2.37
N GLN A 75 -6.88 -8.78 1.59
CA GLN A 75 -6.47 -8.91 0.20
C GLN A 75 -5.61 -7.72 -0.20
N CYS A 76 -4.81 -7.91 -1.23
CA CYS A 76 -3.91 -6.93 -1.79
C CYS A 76 -4.38 -6.57 -3.19
N GLY A 77 -4.74 -5.31 -3.40
CA GLY A 77 -5.16 -4.79 -4.70
C GLY A 77 -3.99 -4.14 -5.45
N LEU A 78 -3.77 -4.55 -6.69
CA LEU A 78 -2.74 -3.97 -7.57
C LEU A 78 -3.24 -2.69 -8.23
N GLN A 79 -2.42 -1.63 -8.14
CA GLN A 79 -2.58 -0.33 -8.80
C GLN A 79 -4.01 0.22 -8.63
N CYS A 80 -4.47 0.27 -7.38
CA CYS A 80 -5.79 0.77 -7.03
C CYS A 80 -5.90 2.28 -7.28
N VAL A 81 -6.97 2.69 -7.97
CA VAL A 81 -7.27 4.08 -8.27
C VAL A 81 -8.66 4.46 -7.77
N THR A 82 -8.81 5.68 -7.28
CA THR A 82 -10.11 6.22 -6.87
C THR A 82 -10.95 6.53 -8.11
N THR A 83 -12.17 6.00 -8.13
CA THR A 83 -13.17 6.24 -9.17
C THR A 83 -14.22 7.25 -8.69
N LYS A 84 -15.11 7.69 -9.60
CA LYS A 84 -16.19 8.64 -9.27
C LYS A 84 -17.07 8.04 -8.17
N GLY A 85 -17.18 8.74 -7.04
CA GLY A 85 -17.99 8.30 -5.89
C GLY A 85 -17.21 7.72 -4.70
N LYS A 86 -15.88 7.95 -4.61
CA LYS A 86 -15.00 7.43 -3.53
C LYS A 86 -14.81 5.91 -3.53
N ALA A 87 -15.31 5.22 -4.56
CA ALA A 87 -15.03 3.82 -4.78
C ALA A 87 -13.59 3.62 -5.29
N LEU A 88 -12.93 2.54 -4.89
CA LEU A 88 -11.63 2.12 -5.43
C LEU A 88 -11.80 1.04 -6.49
N SER A 89 -11.02 1.15 -7.57
CA SER A 89 -10.89 0.12 -8.58
C SER A 89 -9.43 -0.29 -8.66
N CYS A 90 -9.16 -1.58 -8.48
CA CYS A 90 -7.83 -2.16 -8.62
C CYS A 90 -7.76 -3.00 -9.89
N LYS A 91 -6.57 -3.14 -10.47
CA LYS A 91 -6.37 -3.98 -11.66
C LYS A 91 -6.56 -5.46 -11.35
N GLU A 92 -6.07 -5.88 -10.19
CA GLU A 92 -6.07 -7.27 -9.74
C GLU A 92 -6.16 -7.31 -8.21
N PHE A 93 -6.68 -8.41 -7.67
CA PHE A 93 -6.68 -8.70 -6.24
C PHE A 93 -6.04 -10.06 -5.95
N ILE A 94 -5.24 -10.11 -4.88
CA ILE A 94 -4.61 -11.35 -4.37
C ILE A 94 -4.92 -11.47 -2.88
N ASP A 95 -5.45 -12.60 -2.45
CA ASP A 95 -5.86 -12.85 -1.06
C ASP A 95 -5.03 -13.89 -0.31
N LYS A 96 -4.13 -14.61 -1.02
CA LYS A 96 -3.20 -15.60 -0.45
C LYS A 96 -1.89 -15.68 -1.24
N VAL A 97 -0.80 -16.02 -0.56
CA VAL A 97 0.45 -16.46 -1.21
C VAL A 97 0.25 -17.91 -1.64
N ALA A 98 0.44 -18.22 -2.92
CA ALA A 98 0.53 -19.60 -3.37
C ALA A 98 1.85 -20.19 -2.84
N PHE A 99 1.76 -21.17 -1.95
CA PHE A 99 2.89 -21.96 -1.47
C PHE A 99 2.82 -23.37 -2.07
#